data_AF-A0A7W1PMI8-F1
#
_entry.id   AF-A0A7W1PMI8-F1
#
_cell.length_a   1.000
_cell.length_b   1.000
_cell.length_c   1.000
_cell.angle_alpha   90.00
_cell.angle_beta   90.00
_cell.angle_gamma   90.00
#
_symmetry.space_group_name_H-M   'P 1'
#
loop_
_entity.id
_entity.type
_entity.pdbx_description
1 polymer ?
#
loop_
_entity_poly.entity_id
_entity_poly.type
_entity_poly.pdbx_seq_one_letter_code
_entity_poly.pdbx_strand_id
1 'polypeptide(L)'
;MTTKKLRHDPEAVSFSQARDEMFSHILRCGVIDALPEHQKDWFDDTMLYLADRYEDLTKEELEQLRVLGERFSQPVQRKSETAVSGAA
;
A
#
# COMPACT_ATOMS: atom_id res chain seq x y z
N MET A 1 -3.95 37.44 13.34
CA MET A 1 -3.29 36.19 12.90
C MET A 1 -4.40 35.19 12.60
N THR A 2 -4.82 35.08 11.33
CA THR A 2 -5.91 34.17 10.96
C THR A 2 -5.35 32.77 10.85
N THR A 3 -5.56 31.94 11.87
CA THR A 3 -5.31 30.51 11.81
C THR A 3 -6.24 29.91 10.77
N LYS A 4 -5.72 29.57 9.60
CA LYS A 4 -6.42 28.75 8.61
C LYS A 4 -6.76 27.43 9.30
N LYS A 5 -8.01 27.28 9.72
CA LYS A 5 -8.57 26.00 10.14
C LYS A 5 -8.52 25.11 8.90
N LEU A 6 -7.50 24.27 8.80
CA LEU A 6 -7.45 23.21 7.80
C LEU A 6 -8.76 22.44 8.00
N ARG A 7 -9.60 22.42 6.97
CA ARG A 7 -10.77 21.54 6.95
C ARG A 7 -10.21 20.12 7.00
N HIS A 8 -10.27 19.51 8.17
CA HIS A 8 -9.93 18.12 8.37
C HIS A 8 -11.17 17.35 7.95
N ASP A 9 -11.22 17.02 6.66
CA ASP A 9 -12.27 16.18 6.11
C ASP A 9 -12.09 14.78 6.71
N PRO A 10 -13.02 14.28 7.53
CA PRO A 10 -12.84 13.02 8.25
C PRO A 10 -12.63 11.83 7.30
N GLU A 11 -13.25 11.85 6.11
CA GLU A 11 -13.07 10.85 5.05
C GLU A 11 -11.63 10.84 4.49
N ALA A 12 -11.03 12.02 4.27
CA ALA A 12 -9.65 12.10 3.80
C ALA A 12 -8.63 11.60 4.86
N VAL A 13 -9.03 11.61 6.13
CA VAL A 13 -8.21 11.17 7.26
C VAL A 13 -8.27 9.65 7.40
N SER A 14 -9.45 9.04 7.27
CA SER A 14 -9.62 7.59 7.31
C SER A 14 -8.86 6.91 6.17
N PHE A 15 -8.94 7.43 4.94
CA PHE A 15 -8.16 6.89 3.81
C PHE A 15 -6.65 6.96 4.04
N SER A 16 -6.16 8.12 4.49
CA SER A 16 -4.72 8.32 4.73
C SER A 16 -4.21 7.39 5.84
N GLN A 17 -4.99 7.19 6.90
CA GLN A 17 -4.66 6.28 7.99
C GLN A 17 -4.65 4.81 7.53
N ALA A 18 -5.68 4.38 6.79
CA ALA A 18 -5.76 3.02 6.26
C ALA A 18 -4.59 2.69 5.33
N ARG A 19 -4.19 3.64 4.47
CA ARG A 19 -3.00 3.52 3.62
C ARG A 19 -1.73 3.34 4.44
N ASP A 20 -1.51 4.21 5.42
CA ASP A 20 -0.28 4.20 6.22
C ASP A 20 -0.20 2.92 7.09
N GLU A 21 -1.34 2.43 7.58
CA GLU A 21 -1.45 1.15 8.29
C GLU A 21 -1.12 -0.04 7.37
N MET A 22 -1.70 -0.08 6.17
CA MET A 22 -1.41 -1.11 5.16
C MET A 22 0.09 -1.15 4.81
N PHE A 23 0.72 -0.01 4.57
CA PHE A 23 2.16 0.04 4.26
C PHE A 23 3.01 -0.45 5.44
N SER A 24 2.62 -0.09 6.66
CA SER A 24 3.27 -0.62 7.87
C SER A 24 3.10 -2.13 7.99
N HIS A 25 1.98 -2.69 7.54
CA HIS A 25 1.75 -4.14 7.50
C HIS A 25 2.63 -4.82 6.45
N ILE A 26 2.70 -4.27 5.24
CA ILE A 26 3.57 -4.76 4.16
C ILE A 26 5.03 -4.86 4.64
N LEU A 27 5.53 -3.80 5.29
CA LEU A 27 6.92 -3.74 5.77
C LEU A 27 7.20 -4.70 6.93
N ARG A 28 6.28 -4.81 7.90
CA ARG A 28 6.46 -5.70 9.06
C ARG A 28 6.35 -7.19 8.70
N CYS A 29 5.48 -7.52 7.76
CA CYS A 29 5.26 -8.91 7.34
C CYS A 29 6.23 -9.37 6.24
N GLY A 30 7.01 -8.46 5.63
CA GLY A 30 7.95 -8.82 4.56
C GLY A 30 7.26 -9.31 3.28
N VAL A 31 6.04 -8.81 3.01
CA VAL A 31 5.19 -9.26 1.87
C VAL A 31 5.91 -9.09 0.54
N ILE A 32 6.79 -8.09 0.42
CA ILE A 32 7.60 -7.80 -0.77
C ILE A 32 8.40 -9.03 -1.23
N ASP A 33 8.90 -9.84 -0.29
CA ASP A 33 9.75 -11.01 -0.58
C ASP A 33 8.94 -12.32 -0.70
N ALA A 34 7.63 -12.28 -0.47
CA ALA A 34 6.77 -13.47 -0.55
C ALA A 34 6.49 -13.87 -2.00
N LEU A 35 6.13 -15.15 -2.22
CA LEU A 35 5.67 -15.63 -3.53
C LEU A 35 4.39 -14.92 -3.97
N PRO A 36 4.14 -14.74 -5.28
CA PRO A 36 2.96 -14.02 -5.77
C PRO A 36 1.61 -14.56 -5.25
N GLU A 37 1.49 -15.87 -5.08
CA GLU A 37 0.30 -16.50 -4.49
C GLU A 37 0.08 -16.08 -3.04
N HIS A 38 1.13 -16.11 -2.22
CA HIS A 38 1.07 -15.70 -0.82
C HIS A 38 0.88 -14.19 -0.67
N GLN A 39 1.45 -13.39 -1.57
CA GLN A 39 1.16 -11.96 -1.61
C GLN A 39 -0.31 -11.72 -1.88
N LYS A 40 -0.90 -12.44 -2.84
CA LYS A 40 -2.32 -12.32 -3.17
C LYS A 40 -3.20 -12.64 -1.97
N ASP A 41 -3.00 -13.80 -1.35
CA ASP A 41 -3.79 -14.25 -0.20
C ASP A 41 -3.65 -13.27 0.97
N TRP A 42 -2.42 -12.84 1.26
CA TRP A 42 -2.17 -11.85 2.31
C TRP A 42 -2.90 -10.53 2.08
N PHE A 43 -2.90 -10.03 0.84
CA PHE A 43 -3.61 -8.80 0.53
C PHE A 43 -5.13 -8.98 0.60
N ASP A 44 -5.66 -10.11 0.15
CA ASP A 44 -7.10 -10.37 0.24
C ASP A 44 -7.55 -10.34 1.71
N ASP A 45 -6.82 -11.00 2.60
CA ASP A 45 -7.07 -10.98 4.05
C ASP A 45 -6.90 -9.58 4.65
N THR A 46 -5.84 -8.87 4.23
CA THR A 46 -5.56 -7.50 4.72
C THR A 46 -6.63 -6.52 4.28
N MET A 47 -7.17 -6.65 3.06
CA MET A 47 -8.26 -5.81 2.58
C MET A 47 -9.55 -6.04 3.37
N LEU A 48 -9.85 -7.29 3.75
CA LEU A 48 -11.00 -7.59 4.62
C LEU A 48 -10.83 -6.92 5.98
N TYR A 49 -9.64 -7.01 6.58
CA TYR A 49 -9.33 -6.33 7.83
C TYR A 49 -9.46 -4.80 7.74
N LEU A 50 -8.97 -4.19 6.66
CA LEU A 50 -9.08 -2.73 6.48
C LEU A 50 -10.52 -2.28 6.26
N ALA A 51 -11.33 -3.07 5.52
CA ALA A 51 -12.74 -2.78 5.30
C ALA A 51 -13.58 -2.85 6.60
N ASP A 52 -13.27 -3.80 7.49
CA ASP A 52 -13.92 -3.92 8.79
C ASP A 52 -13.50 -2.80 9.76
N ARG A 53 -12.21 -2.45 9.75
CA ARG A 53 -11.66 -1.41 10.64
C ARG A 53 -12.04 0.01 10.25
N TYR A 54 -12.15 0.27 8.95
CA TYR A 54 -12.45 1.60 8.39
C TYR A 54 -13.77 1.55 7.63
N GLU A 55 -14.88 1.41 8.38
CA GLU A 55 -16.24 1.32 7.84
C GLU A 55 -16.66 2.54 7.00
N ASP A 56 -16.02 3.69 7.23
CA ASP A 56 -16.26 4.93 6.50
C ASP A 56 -15.62 4.95 5.10
N LEU A 57 -14.80 3.96 4.74
CA LEU A 57 -14.20 3.90 3.40
C LEU A 57 -15.22 3.44 2.36
N THR A 58 -15.26 4.18 1.27
CA THR A 58 -15.99 3.77 0.08
C THR A 58 -15.34 2.55 -0.57
N LYS A 59 -16.10 1.86 -1.43
CA LYS A 59 -15.56 0.72 -2.18
C LYS A 59 -14.41 1.15 -3.09
N GLU A 60 -14.57 2.31 -3.72
CA GLU A 60 -13.58 2.93 -4.60
C GLU A 60 -12.28 3.25 -3.85
N GLU A 61 -12.38 3.69 -2.60
CA GLU A 61 -11.21 3.91 -1.73
C GLU A 61 -10.53 2.61 -1.33
N LEU A 62 -11.27 1.56 -1.02
CA LEU A 62 -10.70 0.23 -0.75
C LEU A 62 -10.01 -0.34 -2.00
N GLU A 63 -10.61 -0.20 -3.19
CA GLU A 63 -9.96 -0.58 -4.45
C GLU A 63 -8.68 0.23 -4.70
N GLN A 64 -8.72 1.53 -4.43
CA GLN A 64 -7.53 2.39 -4.52
C GLN A 64 -6.44 1.95 -3.54
N LEU A 65 -6.79 1.58 -2.30
CA LEU A 65 -5.84 1.02 -1.34
C LEU A 65 -5.20 -0.25 -1.87
N ARG A 66 -5.97 -1.18 -2.43
CA ARG A 66 -5.43 -2.42 -3.03
C ARG A 66 -4.37 -2.12 -4.09
N VAL A 67 -4.69 -1.23 -5.03
CA VAL A 67 -3.79 -0.82 -6.11
C VAL A 67 -2.51 -0.16 -5.57
N LEU A 68 -2.65 0.72 -4.56
CA LEU A 68 -1.49 1.37 -3.95
C LEU A 68 -0.60 0.38 -3.21
N GLY A 69 -1.19 -0.58 -2.48
CA GLY A 69 -0.48 -1.63 -1.77
C GLY A 69 0.33 -2.51 -2.72
N GLU A 70 -0.29 -2.99 -3.80
CA GLU A 70 0.38 -3.82 -4.82
C GLU A 70 1.51 -3.07 -5.53
N ARG A 71 1.35 -1.77 -5.80
CA ARG A 71 2.43 -0.96 -6.37
C ARG A 71 3.57 -0.74 -5.38
N PHE A 72 3.25 -0.61 -4.11
CA PHE A 72 4.24 -0.47 -3.05
C PHE A 72 5.02 -1.78 -2.82
N SER A 73 4.38 -2.94 -3.01
CA SER A 73 5.04 -4.24 -2.89
C SER A 73 5.89 -4.64 -4.09
N GLN A 74 5.81 -3.91 -5.21
CA GLN A 74 6.66 -4.17 -6.36
C GLN A 74 8.12 -3.81 -6.06
N PRO A 75 9.08 -4.66 -6.48
CA PRO A 75 10.50 -4.35 -6.29
C PRO A 75 10.82 -3.04 -7.00
N VAL A 76 11.48 -2.13 -6.29
CA VAL A 76 12.04 -0.91 -6.90
C VAL A 76 13.02 -1.39 -7.96
N GLN A 77 12.63 -1.35 -9.23
CA GLN A 77 13.53 -1.64 -10.33
C GLN A 77 14.66 -0.60 -10.29
N ARG A 78 15.73 -0.89 -9.56
CA ARG A 78 17.02 -0.30 -9.85
C ARG A 78 17.31 -0.78 -11.25
N LYS A 79 17.24 0.13 -12.24
CA LYS A 79 17.81 -0.13 -13.57
C LYS A 79 19.16 -0.77 -13.30
N SER A 80 19.25 -2.07 -13.59
CA SER A 80 20.49 -2.81 -13.48
C SER A 80 21.45 -2.05 -14.36
N GLU A 81 22.46 -1.42 -13.76
CA GLU A 81 23.61 -0.97 -14.52
C GLU A 81 24.09 -2.21 -15.27
N THR A 82 24.00 -2.12 -16.59
CA THR A 82 24.29 -3.17 -17.56
C THR A 82 25.52 -3.94 -17.10
N ALA A 83 25.31 -5.17 -16.61
CA ALA A 83 26.38 -6.12 -16.46
C ALA A 83 26.90 -6.40 -17.87
N VAL A 84 27.92 -5.66 -18.28
CA VAL A 84 28.76 -6.02 -19.42
C VAL A 84 29.49 -7.30 -19.02
N SER A 85 28.80 -8.41 -19.24
CA SER A 85 29.40 -9.73 -19.21
C SER A 85 30.31 -9.82 -20.43
N GLY A 86 31.61 -9.77 -20.17
CA GLY A 86 32.63 -10.01 -21.18
C GLY A 86 32.52 -11.43 -21.74
N ALA A 87 32.51 -11.51 -23.06
CA ALA A 87 32.89 -12.66 -23.90
C ALA A 87 33.01 -12.08 -25.33
N ALA A 88 34.07 -12.27 -26.12
CA ALA A 88 35.20 -13.18 -26.06
C ALA A 88 36.43 -12.53 -26.73
#